data_AF-A0A851N9P8-F1
#
_entry.id   AF-A0A851N9P8-F1
#
_cell.length_a   1.000
_cell.length_b   1.000
_cell.length_c   1.000
_cell.angle_alpha   90.00
_cell.angle_beta   90.00
_cell.angle_gamma   90.00
#
_symmetry.space_group_name_H-M   'P 1'
#
loop_
_entity.id
_entity.type
_entity.pdbx_description
1 polymer ?
#
loop_
_entity_poly.entity_id
_entity_poly.type
_entity_poly.pdbx_seq_one_letter_code
_entity_poly.pdbx_strand_id
1 'polypeptide(L)'
;MELERIIRDTLTCFIQSHIPAADLSGMDDVFFSYITGVLEELGSPESSEETFDMDTFVEMMEAYIPGFAEIHSGDVCEMMFSLSERLGEARNKEKPRQKAVEGGSEAPSGDLTKGQESGAGACNGERLCTPTDGAGAQEGDDLKGGVELLLEMFPACTVSQAEKALAMALGNLEEAVQLIVEEKVEIGTAGASVKELARPRRVPNHEELKQVILQKYMMVDSAEDQKTHRPAPPKEAPKKLIRYIDNQVVSTKGERYKDINKPESEEMKKTYISLKPARK
;
A
#
# COMPACT_ATOMS: atom_id res chain seq x y z
N MET A 1 22.71 -18.36 10.43
CA MET A 1 22.29 -18.69 11.81
C MET A 1 22.78 -17.68 12.84
N GLU A 2 23.97 -17.08 12.71
CA GLU A 2 24.41 -16.04 13.65
C GLU A 2 23.57 -14.75 13.55
N LEU A 3 23.16 -14.38 12.33
CA LEU A 3 22.33 -13.19 12.06
C LEU A 3 20.97 -13.24 12.78
N GLU A 4 20.25 -14.35 12.59
CA GLU A 4 18.97 -14.60 13.28
C GLU A 4 19.13 -14.62 14.80
N ARG A 5 20.27 -15.10 15.32
CA ARG A 5 20.55 -15.09 16.77
C ARG A 5 20.68 -13.66 17.30
N ILE A 6 21.37 -12.78 16.57
CA ILE A 6 21.50 -11.36 16.92
C ILE A 6 20.14 -10.67 16.90
N ILE A 7 19.30 -10.97 15.90
CA ILE A 7 17.93 -10.45 15.80
C ILE A 7 17.09 -10.94 16.97
N ARG A 8 17.07 -12.25 17.22
CA ARG A 8 16.36 -12.87 18.35
C ARG A 8 16.73 -12.23 19.67
N ASP A 9 18.01 -12.16 19.99
CA ASP A 9 18.49 -11.65 21.28
C ASP A 9 18.14 -10.16 21.45
N THR A 10 18.36 -9.35 20.42
CA THR A 10 18.13 -7.90 20.48
C THR A 10 16.65 -7.56 20.56
N LEU A 11 15.83 -8.20 19.71
CA LEU A 11 14.39 -7.98 19.67
C LEU A 11 13.72 -8.47 20.95
N THR A 12 14.13 -9.63 21.46
CA THR A 12 13.64 -10.16 22.75
C THR A 12 13.95 -9.21 23.90
N CYS A 13 15.18 -8.67 23.97
CA CYS A 13 15.55 -7.70 25.01
C CYS A 13 14.73 -6.41 24.90
N PHE A 14 14.53 -5.90 23.69
CA PHE A 14 13.73 -4.70 23.44
C PHE A 14 12.28 -4.90 23.87
N ILE A 15 11.65 -5.99 23.42
CA ILE A 15 10.26 -6.29 23.77
C ILE A 15 10.11 -6.47 25.29
N GLN A 16 11.01 -7.17 25.96
CA GLN A 16 10.93 -7.37 27.41
C GLN A 16 11.13 -6.06 28.21
N SER A 17 11.87 -5.10 27.66
CA SER A 17 12.05 -3.78 28.28
C SER A 17 10.76 -2.95 28.28
N HIS A 18 9.98 -3.04 27.20
CA HIS A 18 8.73 -2.27 27.05
C HIS A 18 7.48 -3.05 27.50
N ILE A 19 7.48 -4.38 27.30
CA ILE A 19 6.35 -5.29 27.54
C ILE A 19 6.88 -6.53 28.29
N PRO A 20 7.06 -6.45 29.62
CA PRO A 20 7.65 -7.54 30.40
C PRO A 20 6.77 -8.81 30.47
N ALA A 21 5.49 -8.70 30.10
CA ALA A 21 4.54 -9.81 30.05
C ALA A 21 4.32 -10.37 28.62
N ALA A 22 5.12 -9.95 27.65
CA ALA A 22 4.99 -10.40 26.26
C ALA A 22 5.24 -11.91 26.14
N ASP A 23 4.33 -12.60 25.46
CA ASP A 23 4.54 -13.98 25.05
C ASP A 23 5.37 -14.00 23.76
N LEU A 24 6.60 -14.51 23.86
CA LEU A 24 7.54 -14.58 22.74
C LEU A 24 7.53 -15.96 22.05
N SER A 25 6.66 -16.88 22.49
CA SER A 25 6.59 -18.24 21.94
C SER A 25 6.12 -18.28 20.48
N GLY A 26 5.39 -17.25 20.03
CA GLY A 26 4.92 -17.11 18.65
C GLY A 26 5.99 -16.64 17.65
N MET A 27 7.20 -16.30 18.11
CA MET A 27 8.29 -15.85 17.23
C MET A 27 9.00 -17.07 16.61
N ASP A 28 8.55 -17.46 15.42
CA ASP A 28 9.11 -18.57 14.65
C ASP A 28 10.13 -18.12 13.59
N ASP A 29 10.69 -19.07 12.84
CA ASP A 29 11.68 -18.80 11.80
C ASP A 29 11.09 -17.92 10.67
N VAL A 30 9.77 -17.98 10.43
CA VAL A 30 9.08 -17.16 9.43
C VAL A 30 9.04 -15.71 9.86
N PHE A 31 8.71 -15.47 11.12
CA PHE A 31 8.77 -14.14 11.73
C PHE A 31 10.17 -13.54 11.62
N PHE A 32 11.22 -14.29 12.00
CA PHE A 32 12.59 -13.77 11.91
C PHE A 32 13.06 -13.57 10.45
N SER A 33 12.57 -14.37 9.51
CA SER A 33 12.83 -14.17 8.08
C SER A 33 12.24 -12.85 7.59
N TYR A 34 10.99 -12.53 7.98
CA TYR A 34 10.38 -11.24 7.68
C TYR A 34 11.18 -10.07 8.25
N ILE A 35 11.54 -10.12 9.54
CA ILE A 35 12.34 -9.07 10.20
C ILE A 35 13.71 -8.92 9.54
N THR A 36 14.34 -10.04 9.14
CA THR A 36 15.61 -9.99 8.41
C THR A 36 15.45 -9.28 7.06
N GLY A 37 14.41 -9.57 6.30
CA GLY A 37 14.12 -8.89 5.04
C GLY A 37 13.92 -7.39 5.22
N VAL A 38 13.15 -6.98 6.22
CA VAL A 38 12.95 -5.57 6.58
C VAL A 38 14.28 -4.88 6.92
N LEU A 39 15.14 -5.54 7.70
CA LEU A 39 16.44 -4.98 8.09
C LEU A 39 17.46 -4.94 6.94
N GLU A 40 17.37 -5.86 5.99
CA GLU A 40 18.19 -5.85 4.77
C GLU A 40 17.81 -4.68 3.86
N GLU A 41 16.53 -4.36 3.77
CA GLU A 41 16.02 -3.18 3.06
C GLU A 41 16.53 -1.88 3.72
N LEU A 42 16.42 -1.77 5.05
CA LEU A 42 16.91 -0.63 5.82
C LEU A 42 18.44 -0.45 5.77
N GLY A 43 19.20 -1.53 5.59
CA GLY A 43 20.67 -1.52 5.55
C GLY A 43 21.28 -1.35 4.17
N SER A 44 20.47 -1.29 3.11
CA SER A 44 20.94 -1.12 1.73
C SER A 44 21.28 0.35 1.44
N PRO A 45 22.45 0.67 0.83
CA PRO A 45 22.76 2.04 0.41
C PRO A 45 21.85 2.56 -0.71
N GLU A 46 21.00 1.71 -1.31
CA GLU A 46 20.06 2.06 -2.38
C GLU A 46 18.64 2.34 -1.87
N SER A 47 18.35 2.14 -0.56
CA SER A 47 16.99 2.28 -0.01
C SER A 47 16.63 3.69 0.45
N SER A 48 17.44 4.70 0.14
CA SER A 48 17.10 6.11 0.42
C SER A 48 15.85 6.60 -0.33
N GLU A 49 15.32 5.83 -1.28
CA GLU A 49 14.16 6.17 -2.09
C GLU A 49 12.87 5.43 -1.70
N GLU A 50 12.94 4.38 -0.86
CA GLU A 50 11.78 3.61 -0.40
C GLU A 50 11.54 3.91 1.08
N THR A 51 10.54 4.77 1.35
CA THR A 51 10.17 5.16 2.71
C THR A 51 9.72 3.93 3.48
N PHE A 52 10.58 3.41 4.36
CA PHE A 52 10.23 2.31 5.26
C PHE A 52 8.91 2.61 5.98
N ASP A 53 7.91 1.76 5.74
CA ASP A 53 6.59 1.93 6.32
C ASP A 53 6.57 1.40 7.76
N MET A 54 6.86 2.32 8.68
CA MET A 54 6.84 2.03 10.12
C MET A 54 5.46 1.60 10.62
N ASP A 55 4.38 2.18 10.08
CA ASP A 55 3.03 1.87 10.53
C ASP A 55 2.67 0.43 10.18
N THR A 56 3.02 0.00 8.95
CA THR A 56 2.88 -1.40 8.52
C THR A 56 3.75 -2.34 9.37
N PHE A 57 5.00 -1.97 9.66
CA PHE A 57 5.87 -2.77 10.53
C PHE A 57 5.29 -2.95 11.93
N VAL A 58 4.80 -1.86 12.54
CA VAL A 58 4.19 -1.90 13.87
C VAL A 58 2.89 -2.71 13.86
N GLU A 59 2.05 -2.59 12.83
CA GLU A 59 0.84 -3.41 12.66
C GLU A 59 1.18 -4.90 12.59
N MET A 60 2.20 -5.24 11.79
CA MET A 60 2.69 -6.62 11.70
C MET A 60 3.22 -7.12 13.04
N MET A 61 3.96 -6.29 13.77
CA MET A 61 4.50 -6.65 15.10
C MET A 61 3.41 -6.83 16.15
N GLU A 62 2.38 -5.98 16.16
CA GLU A 62 1.22 -6.07 17.07
C GLU A 62 0.46 -7.40 16.92
N ALA A 63 0.41 -7.95 15.69
CA ALA A 63 -0.24 -9.23 15.43
C ALA A 63 0.46 -10.41 16.12
N TYR A 64 1.77 -10.33 16.37
CA TYR A 64 2.54 -11.35 17.09
C TYR A 64 2.73 -11.02 18.57
N ILE A 65 2.88 -9.73 18.89
CA ILE A 65 3.18 -9.24 20.23
C ILE A 65 2.11 -8.19 20.60
N PRO A 66 1.06 -8.58 21.34
CA PRO A 66 0.04 -7.65 21.77
C PRO A 66 0.62 -6.51 22.63
N GLY A 67 0.23 -5.27 22.32
CA GLY A 67 0.71 -4.06 22.99
C GLY A 67 1.99 -3.47 22.39
N PHE A 68 2.54 -4.05 21.32
CA PHE A 68 3.69 -3.50 20.60
C PHE A 68 3.39 -2.12 19.98
N ALA A 69 2.16 -1.87 19.55
CA ALA A 69 1.71 -0.59 19.01
C ALA A 69 1.72 0.55 20.04
N GLU A 70 1.82 0.25 21.34
CA GLU A 70 1.94 1.27 22.40
C GLU A 70 3.37 1.80 22.55
N ILE A 71 4.36 1.13 21.96
CA ILE A 71 5.77 1.56 21.99
C ILE A 71 5.94 2.79 21.08
N HIS A 72 6.70 3.77 21.55
CA HIS A 72 6.97 4.99 20.79
C HIS A 72 7.72 4.66 19.48
N SER A 73 7.21 5.14 18.35
CA SER A 73 7.78 4.85 17.02
C SER A 73 9.25 5.27 16.89
N GLY A 74 9.67 6.31 17.61
CA GLY A 74 11.08 6.71 17.69
C GLY A 74 11.99 5.64 18.31
N ASP A 75 11.51 4.94 19.34
CA ASP A 75 12.27 3.89 20.02
C ASP A 75 12.38 2.64 19.11
N VAL A 76 11.31 2.34 18.37
CA VAL A 76 11.29 1.27 17.37
C VAL A 76 12.25 1.58 16.21
N CYS A 77 12.24 2.82 15.68
CA CYS A 77 13.21 3.29 14.70
C CYS A 77 14.65 3.09 15.18
N GLU A 78 14.98 3.61 16.37
CA GLU A 78 16.33 3.54 16.93
C GLU A 78 16.79 2.09 17.08
N MET A 79 15.90 1.21 17.56
CA MET A 79 16.15 -0.23 17.66
C MET A 79 16.42 -0.86 16.28
N MET A 80 15.61 -0.56 15.27
CA MET A 80 15.76 -1.11 13.92
C MET A 80 17.06 -0.65 13.25
N PHE A 81 17.44 0.62 13.38
CA PHE A 81 18.72 1.14 12.89
C PHE A 81 19.92 0.54 13.61
N SER A 82 19.87 0.47 14.94
CA SER A 82 20.94 -0.14 15.75
C SER A 82 21.10 -1.62 15.42
N LEU A 83 19.99 -2.32 15.16
CA LEU A 83 20.01 -3.72 14.78
C LEU A 83 20.59 -3.88 13.37
N SER A 84 20.15 -3.10 12.38
CA SER A 84 20.66 -3.19 11.01
C SER A 84 22.17 -2.92 10.93
N GLU A 85 22.68 -1.94 11.68
CA GLU A 85 24.12 -1.67 11.80
C GLU A 85 24.89 -2.89 12.34
N ARG A 86 24.40 -3.48 13.45
CA ARG A 86 24.99 -4.68 14.05
C ARG A 86 24.95 -5.90 13.11
N LEU A 87 23.89 -6.03 12.32
CA LEU A 87 23.79 -7.07 11.28
C LEU A 87 24.78 -6.82 10.13
N GLY A 88 24.96 -5.57 9.71
CA GLY A 88 25.95 -5.16 8.72
C GLY A 88 27.39 -5.48 9.16
N GLU A 89 27.74 -5.20 10.41
CA GLU A 89 29.03 -5.56 10.99
C GLU A 89 29.25 -7.08 11.06
N ALA A 90 28.23 -7.84 11.48
CA ALA A 90 28.31 -9.29 11.59
C ALA A 90 28.54 -9.94 10.22
N ARG A 91 27.87 -9.44 9.18
CA ARG A 91 28.03 -9.90 7.79
C ARG A 91 29.44 -9.63 7.23
N ASN A 92 30.04 -8.50 7.59
CA ASN A 92 31.40 -8.15 7.17
C ASN A 92 32.47 -9.04 7.83
N LYS A 93 32.18 -9.61 9.01
CA LYS A 93 33.08 -10.56 9.69
C LYS A 93 33.02 -11.98 9.08
N GLU A 94 31.91 -12.35 8.43
CA GLU A 94 31.71 -13.68 7.83
C GLU A 94 32.24 -13.80 6.39
N LYS A 95 32.46 -12.68 5.67
CA LYS A 95 33.07 -12.71 4.33
C LYS A 95 34.60 -12.67 4.41
N PRO A 96 35.35 -13.76 4.11
CA PRO A 96 36.74 -13.60 3.74
C PRO A 96 36.79 -12.84 2.41
N ARG A 97 37.48 -11.70 2.41
CA ARG A 97 37.94 -10.94 1.23
C ARG A 97 37.93 -11.77 -0.06
N GLN A 98 36.96 -11.54 -0.93
CA GLN A 98 37.22 -11.63 -2.36
C GLN A 98 37.74 -10.27 -2.80
N LYS A 99 39.02 -10.31 -3.20
CA LYS A 99 40.00 -9.24 -3.33
C LYS A 99 39.54 -7.98 -4.06
N ALA A 100 39.64 -6.85 -3.37
CA ALA A 100 40.39 -5.72 -3.90
C ALA A 100 41.88 -5.99 -3.69
N VAL A 101 42.66 -6.10 -4.76
CA VAL A 101 44.13 -6.00 -4.73
C VAL A 101 44.56 -5.23 -5.97
N GLU A 102 44.90 -3.96 -5.77
CA GLU A 102 45.86 -3.25 -6.61
C GLU A 102 47.29 -3.66 -6.22
N GLY A 103 48.14 -3.82 -7.24
CA GLY A 103 49.51 -3.30 -7.28
C GLY A 103 50.68 -4.12 -6.71
N GLY A 104 51.59 -4.58 -7.58
CA GLY A 104 53.04 -4.66 -7.28
C GLY A 104 53.81 -5.91 -7.74
N SER A 105 54.52 -5.78 -8.87
CA SER A 105 55.73 -6.47 -9.39
C SER A 105 56.18 -7.84 -8.84
N GLU A 106 56.43 -8.80 -9.75
CA GLU A 106 57.77 -9.21 -10.19
C GLU A 106 57.68 -10.14 -11.44
N ALA A 107 58.57 -9.92 -12.42
CA ALA A 107 58.67 -10.67 -13.69
C ALA A 107 59.40 -12.03 -13.51
N PRO A 108 59.33 -13.00 -14.46
CA PRO A 108 60.27 -12.96 -15.60
C PRO A 108 59.78 -13.54 -16.95
N SER A 109 60.29 -12.92 -18.03
CA SER A 109 60.93 -13.47 -19.25
C SER A 109 60.21 -14.43 -20.23
N GLY A 110 60.19 -14.00 -21.50
CA GLY A 110 60.11 -14.79 -22.75
C GLY A 110 58.83 -14.49 -23.57
N ASP A 111 58.77 -14.35 -24.89
CA ASP A 111 59.71 -14.23 -26.01
C ASP A 111 58.88 -13.62 -27.19
N LEU A 112 59.58 -13.13 -28.19
CA LEU A 112 59.23 -12.24 -29.31
C LEU A 112 58.08 -12.71 -30.24
N THR A 113 57.22 -11.79 -30.74
CA THR A 113 56.96 -11.57 -32.21
C THR A 113 56.07 -10.36 -32.56
N LYS A 114 56.74 -9.32 -33.12
CA LYS A 114 56.46 -8.47 -34.31
C LYS A 114 55.03 -7.98 -34.70
N GLY A 115 54.95 -6.64 -34.88
CA GLY A 115 54.13 -5.88 -35.87
C GLY A 115 52.94 -5.12 -35.29
N GLN A 116 52.59 -3.86 -35.61
CA GLN A 116 53.12 -2.72 -36.36
C GLN A 116 52.05 -1.61 -36.21
N GLU A 117 52.45 -0.38 -35.85
CA GLU A 117 51.81 0.95 -36.05
C GLU A 117 50.41 1.24 -35.46
N SER A 118 50.00 2.45 -35.07
CA SER A 118 50.59 3.77 -34.77
C SER A 118 49.40 4.61 -34.26
N GLY A 119 49.56 5.43 -33.22
CA GLY A 119 48.51 6.37 -32.80
C GLY A 119 48.63 6.84 -31.35
N ALA A 120 49.01 8.10 -31.19
CA ALA A 120 49.44 8.76 -29.96
C ALA A 120 48.35 8.97 -28.89
N GLY A 121 48.78 9.04 -27.63
CA GLY A 121 48.07 9.78 -26.56
C GLY A 121 47.91 9.06 -25.22
N ALA A 122 48.99 8.92 -24.45
CA ALA A 122 48.92 8.77 -22.98
C ALA A 122 48.52 10.13 -22.36
N CYS A 123 47.85 10.25 -21.21
CA CYS A 123 48.05 9.53 -19.95
C CYS A 123 46.78 9.51 -19.06
N ASN A 124 46.65 8.41 -18.32
CA ASN A 124 45.71 8.17 -17.23
C ASN A 124 46.10 8.96 -15.95
N GLY A 125 45.14 9.11 -15.03
CA GLY A 125 45.46 9.33 -13.62
C GLY A 125 44.31 9.87 -12.78
N GLU A 126 43.54 8.97 -12.19
CA GLU A 126 42.60 9.18 -11.08
C GLU A 126 43.22 10.02 -9.93
N ARG A 127 42.44 10.90 -9.30
CA ARG A 127 42.39 10.97 -7.83
C ARG A 127 41.31 11.90 -7.27
N LEU A 128 40.49 11.32 -6.41
CA LEU A 128 39.71 11.96 -5.36
C LEU A 128 40.61 12.83 -4.46
N CYS A 129 40.14 14.02 -4.07
CA CYS A 129 40.48 14.71 -2.81
C CYS A 129 39.44 15.82 -2.51
N THR A 130 38.64 15.62 -1.46
CA THR A 130 38.16 16.71 -0.56
C THR A 130 39.37 17.23 0.27
N PRO A 131 39.34 18.29 1.12
CA PRO A 131 38.32 19.30 1.45
C PRO A 131 38.87 20.78 1.52
N THR A 132 38.00 21.71 1.97
CA THR A 132 38.26 22.98 2.71
C THR A 132 38.90 24.22 2.04
N ASP A 133 38.10 25.30 2.11
CA ASP A 133 38.43 26.67 2.55
C ASP A 133 39.15 27.65 1.59
N GLY A 134 38.48 28.80 1.38
CA GLY A 134 39.16 30.07 1.13
C GLY A 134 39.14 30.66 -0.29
N ALA A 135 38.09 31.44 -0.57
CA ALA A 135 38.11 32.71 -1.32
C ALA A 135 38.36 32.72 -2.85
N GLY A 136 37.27 33.04 -3.58
CA GLY A 136 37.28 34.17 -4.52
C GLY A 136 37.14 33.85 -6.02
N ALA A 137 35.94 34.14 -6.54
CA ALA A 137 35.62 34.44 -7.94
C ALA A 137 35.53 33.26 -8.93
N GLN A 138 34.50 32.42 -8.78
CA GLN A 138 33.98 31.58 -9.87
C GLN A 138 32.44 31.53 -9.91
N GLU A 139 31.76 32.63 -9.62
CA GLU A 139 30.28 32.65 -9.53
C GLU A 139 29.54 32.44 -10.88
N GLY A 140 30.24 32.26 -12.01
CA GLY A 140 29.64 32.12 -13.34
C GLY A 140 29.47 30.67 -13.83
N ASP A 141 30.40 29.76 -13.47
CA ASP A 141 30.41 28.40 -14.03
C ASP A 141 29.55 27.43 -13.20
N ASP A 142 29.59 27.55 -11.87
CA ASP A 142 28.77 26.71 -10.98
C ASP A 142 27.26 26.95 -11.20
N LEU A 143 26.88 28.20 -11.49
CA LEU A 143 25.50 28.59 -11.78
C LEU A 143 25.01 28.00 -13.11
N LYS A 144 25.89 27.94 -14.13
CA LYS A 144 25.57 27.35 -15.43
C LYS A 144 25.45 25.83 -15.33
N GLY A 145 26.32 25.18 -14.55
CA GLY A 145 26.20 23.74 -14.25
C GLY A 145 24.91 23.39 -13.50
N GLY A 146 24.50 24.23 -12.54
CA GLY A 146 23.23 24.08 -11.83
C GLY A 146 22.01 24.20 -12.74
N VAL A 147 22.02 25.14 -13.70
CA VAL A 147 20.94 25.29 -14.70
C VAL A 147 20.86 24.07 -15.63
N GLU A 148 21.99 23.55 -16.09
CA GLU A 148 22.04 22.34 -16.93
C GLU A 148 21.44 21.13 -16.19
N LEU A 149 21.82 20.92 -14.92
CA LEU A 149 21.29 19.84 -14.09
C LEU A 149 19.78 19.97 -13.82
N LEU A 150 19.27 21.18 -13.58
CA LEU A 150 17.84 21.41 -13.43
C LEU A 150 17.05 21.10 -14.70
N LEU A 151 17.63 21.34 -15.89
CA LEU A 151 17.00 20.99 -17.16
C LEU A 151 17.03 19.48 -17.44
N GLU A 152 18.06 18.78 -16.97
CA GLU A 152 18.13 17.31 -17.01
C GLU A 152 17.05 16.67 -16.11
N MET A 153 16.87 17.20 -14.90
CA MET A 153 15.86 16.72 -13.94
C MET A 153 14.42 17.11 -14.32
N PHE A 154 14.25 18.27 -14.95
CA PHE A 154 12.94 18.77 -15.37
C PHE A 154 12.88 19.07 -16.86
N PRO A 155 12.60 18.07 -17.72
CA PRO A 155 12.49 18.26 -19.18
C PRO A 155 11.43 19.27 -19.62
N ALA A 156 10.43 19.56 -18.77
CA ALA A 156 9.40 20.55 -19.00
C ALA A 156 9.74 21.95 -18.43
N CYS A 157 10.87 22.12 -17.75
CA CYS A 157 11.37 23.41 -17.27
C CYS A 157 12.07 24.15 -18.41
N THR A 158 11.87 25.47 -18.49
CA THR A 158 12.62 26.31 -19.43
C THR A 158 13.89 26.82 -18.79
N VAL A 159 14.89 27.17 -19.61
CA VAL A 159 16.18 27.73 -19.14
C VAL A 159 15.96 28.95 -18.24
N SER A 160 15.07 29.86 -18.63
CA SER A 160 14.72 31.05 -17.85
C SER A 160 14.08 30.74 -16.49
N GLN A 161 13.36 29.63 -16.39
CA GLN A 161 12.73 29.21 -15.13
C GLN A 161 13.78 28.60 -14.19
N ALA A 162 14.70 27.79 -14.73
CA ALA A 162 15.82 27.24 -13.97
C ALA A 162 16.75 28.35 -13.47
N GLU A 163 17.11 29.31 -14.31
CA GLU A 163 17.92 30.48 -13.92
C GLU A 163 17.22 31.32 -12.83
N LYS A 164 15.91 31.56 -12.98
CA LYS A 164 15.11 32.28 -11.97
C LYS A 164 15.08 31.52 -10.65
N ALA A 165 14.85 30.21 -10.67
CA ALA A 165 14.82 29.39 -9.46
C ALA A 165 16.17 29.38 -8.76
N LEU A 166 17.27 29.21 -9.51
CA LEU A 166 18.62 29.23 -8.97
C LEU A 166 19.00 30.61 -8.41
N ALA A 167 18.55 31.68 -9.06
CA ALA A 167 18.73 33.05 -8.57
C ALA A 167 17.94 33.33 -7.28
N MET A 168 16.70 32.81 -7.17
CA MET A 168 15.89 32.92 -5.95
C MET A 168 16.47 32.09 -4.81
N ALA A 169 17.04 30.94 -5.12
CA ALA A 169 17.69 30.03 -4.18
C ALA A 169 19.16 30.40 -3.86
N LEU A 170 19.66 31.53 -4.37
CA LEU A 170 21.04 32.00 -4.17
C LEU A 170 22.10 30.95 -4.52
N GLY A 171 21.86 30.16 -5.57
CA GLY A 171 22.77 29.10 -6.01
C GLY A 171 22.58 27.74 -5.31
N ASN A 172 21.62 27.61 -4.38
CA ASN A 172 21.29 26.32 -3.78
C ASN A 172 20.39 25.50 -4.72
N LEU A 173 20.89 24.35 -5.17
CA LEU A 173 20.17 23.48 -6.10
C LEU A 173 18.90 22.88 -5.48
N GLU A 174 18.97 22.42 -4.23
CA GLU A 174 17.85 21.76 -3.55
C GLU A 174 16.66 22.70 -3.38
N GLU A 175 16.93 23.93 -2.93
CA GLU A 175 15.91 24.98 -2.82
C GLU A 175 15.35 25.37 -4.19
N ALA A 176 16.18 25.40 -5.24
CA ALA A 176 15.72 25.67 -6.60
C ALA A 176 14.83 24.54 -7.16
N VAL A 177 15.15 23.28 -6.84
CA VAL A 177 14.33 22.09 -7.16
C VAL A 177 12.97 22.23 -6.49
N GLN A 178 12.94 22.53 -5.19
CA GLN A 178 11.71 22.72 -4.44
C GLN A 178 10.84 23.84 -5.05
N LEU A 179 11.45 24.98 -5.37
CA LEU A 179 10.77 26.10 -6.02
C LEU A 179 10.18 25.72 -7.39
N ILE A 180 10.88 24.93 -8.21
CA ILE A 180 10.38 24.49 -9.52
C ILE A 180 9.22 23.50 -9.36
N VAL A 181 9.28 22.60 -8.38
CA VAL A 181 8.19 21.63 -8.09
C VAL A 181 6.95 22.36 -7.58
N GLU A 182 7.11 23.26 -6.60
CA GLU A 182 6.00 24.04 -6.03
C GLU A 182 5.40 25.04 -7.03
N GLU A 183 6.21 25.76 -7.82
CA GLU A 183 5.73 26.69 -8.85
C GLU A 183 4.94 25.94 -9.94
N LYS A 184 5.34 24.71 -10.28
CA LYS A 184 4.57 23.84 -11.19
C LYS A 184 3.24 23.35 -10.59
N VAL A 185 3.12 23.33 -9.27
CA VAL A 185 1.84 23.07 -8.59
C VAL A 185 0.91 24.30 -8.67
N GLU A 186 1.45 25.52 -8.76
CA GLU A 186 0.67 26.75 -8.91
C GLU A 186 0.32 27.09 -10.37
N ILE A 187 1.14 26.69 -11.35
CA ILE A 187 0.89 26.89 -12.79
C ILE A 187 0.14 25.68 -13.37
N GLY A 188 -1.02 25.40 -12.78
CA GLY A 188 -1.90 24.30 -13.16
C GLY A 188 -3.34 24.73 -13.45
N THR A 189 -3.65 26.02 -13.59
CA THR A 189 -4.95 26.50 -14.14
C THR A 189 -4.86 27.96 -14.64
N ALA A 190 -4.08 28.21 -15.68
CA ALA A 190 -4.25 29.41 -16.49
C ALA A 190 -5.53 29.25 -17.36
N GLY A 191 -6.69 29.56 -16.77
CA GLY A 191 -7.96 29.39 -17.48
C GLY A 191 -9.25 29.76 -16.74
N ALA A 192 -9.26 30.58 -15.68
CA ALA A 192 -10.50 31.27 -15.26
C ALA A 192 -10.23 32.45 -14.29
N SER A 193 -10.59 33.65 -14.75
CA SER A 193 -11.02 34.81 -13.94
C SER A 193 -10.11 35.32 -12.82
N VAL A 194 -9.31 36.33 -13.18
CA VAL A 194 -8.67 37.30 -12.28
C VAL A 194 -9.72 38.15 -11.55
N LYS A 195 -10.37 37.61 -10.50
CA LYS A 195 -11.21 38.38 -9.54
C LYS A 195 -11.33 37.69 -8.17
N GLU A 196 -10.26 37.16 -7.59
CA GLU A 196 -10.33 36.78 -6.17
C GLU A 196 -8.99 36.94 -5.44
N LEU A 197 -8.39 38.13 -5.59
CA LEU A 197 -7.20 38.52 -4.86
C LEU A 197 -7.55 39.61 -3.85
N ALA A 198 -8.50 39.33 -2.95
CA ALA A 198 -8.76 40.13 -1.74
C ALA A 198 -9.80 39.46 -0.82
N ARG A 199 -9.45 38.34 -0.18
CA ARG A 199 -10.09 38.01 1.09
C ARG A 199 -9.00 37.74 2.13
N PRO A 200 -9.02 38.43 3.29
CA PRO A 200 -8.13 38.05 4.38
C PRO A 200 -8.42 36.59 4.70
N ARG A 201 -7.39 35.73 4.69
CA ARG A 201 -7.46 34.35 5.15
C ARG A 201 -7.85 34.36 6.63
N ARG A 202 -9.14 34.46 6.91
CA ARG A 202 -9.68 34.04 8.21
C ARG A 202 -9.56 32.53 8.24
N VAL A 203 -9.14 31.99 9.38
CA VAL A 203 -9.20 30.55 9.65
C VAL A 203 -10.63 30.11 9.31
N PRO A 204 -10.82 29.23 8.31
CA PRO A 204 -12.15 28.78 7.95
C PRO A 204 -12.81 28.18 9.19
N ASN A 205 -14.07 28.53 9.43
CA ASN A 205 -14.83 27.86 10.48
C ASN A 205 -14.79 26.34 10.21
N HIS A 206 -14.73 25.51 11.24
CA HIS A 206 -14.69 24.05 11.10
C HIS A 206 -15.80 23.52 10.17
N GLU A 207 -16.99 24.12 10.22
CA GLU A 207 -18.10 23.78 9.33
C GLU A 207 -17.86 24.18 7.87
N GLU A 208 -17.25 25.33 7.62
CA GLU A 208 -16.90 25.79 6.26
C GLU A 208 -15.77 24.92 5.68
N LEU A 209 -14.76 24.59 6.50
CA LEU A 209 -13.67 23.71 6.09
C LEU A 209 -14.21 22.31 5.76
N LYS A 210 -15.09 21.78 6.61
CA LYS A 210 -15.76 20.50 6.37
C LYS A 210 -16.55 20.52 5.07
N GLN A 211 -17.30 21.60 4.78
CA GLN A 211 -18.03 21.74 3.52
C GLN A 211 -17.09 21.83 2.31
N VAL A 212 -15.97 22.54 2.41
CA VAL A 212 -14.99 22.64 1.32
C VAL A 212 -14.32 21.29 1.05
N ILE A 213 -13.91 20.58 2.10
CA ILE A 213 -13.32 19.24 1.99
C ILE A 213 -14.35 18.27 1.39
N LEU A 214 -15.58 18.29 1.90
CA LEU A 214 -16.63 17.44 1.40
C LEU A 214 -16.96 17.77 -0.07
N GLN A 215 -17.14 19.04 -0.44
CA GLN A 215 -17.40 19.41 -1.83
C GLN A 215 -16.26 19.02 -2.79
N LYS A 216 -15.00 19.13 -2.33
CA LYS A 216 -13.82 18.87 -3.16
C LYS A 216 -13.56 17.37 -3.36
N TYR A 217 -13.82 16.56 -2.35
CA TYR A 217 -13.42 15.15 -2.34
C TYR A 217 -14.61 14.17 -2.35
N MET A 218 -15.83 14.64 -2.09
CA MET A 218 -17.03 13.81 -2.10
C MET A 218 -17.65 13.81 -3.50
N MET A 219 -17.48 12.71 -4.23
CA MET A 219 -18.20 12.48 -5.47
C MET A 219 -19.59 11.93 -5.16
N VAL A 220 -20.51 12.79 -4.70
CA VAL A 220 -21.92 12.38 -4.53
C VAL A 220 -22.64 12.58 -5.83
N ASP A 221 -23.04 11.46 -6.45
CA ASP A 221 -24.05 11.50 -7.50
C ASP A 221 -25.42 11.80 -6.87
N SER A 222 -25.67 13.10 -6.71
CA SER A 222 -26.93 13.61 -6.14
C SER A 222 -28.15 13.23 -6.99
N ALA A 223 -27.96 12.77 -8.23
CA ALA A 223 -29.04 12.30 -9.09
C ALA A 223 -29.41 10.83 -8.82
N GLU A 224 -28.48 10.02 -8.32
CA GLU A 224 -28.75 8.64 -7.91
C GLU A 224 -29.45 8.58 -6.55
N ASP A 225 -29.04 9.43 -5.60
CA ASP A 225 -29.66 9.52 -4.27
C ASP A 225 -31.15 9.90 -4.31
N GLN A 226 -31.58 10.63 -5.34
CA GLN A 226 -33.00 10.96 -5.55
C GLN A 226 -33.83 9.79 -6.10
N LYS A 227 -33.18 8.72 -6.59
CA LYS A 227 -33.87 7.53 -7.09
C LYS A 227 -34.13 6.54 -5.96
N THR A 228 -35.27 6.66 -5.30
CA THR A 228 -35.71 5.63 -4.36
C THR A 228 -36.11 4.36 -5.11
N HIS A 229 -35.32 3.29 -5.01
CA HIS A 229 -35.70 1.98 -5.51
C HIS A 229 -36.93 1.45 -4.75
N ARG A 230 -38.08 1.44 -5.42
CA ARG A 230 -39.30 0.82 -4.91
C ARG A 230 -39.48 -0.53 -5.57
N PRO A 231 -39.10 -1.64 -4.92
CA PRO A 231 -39.36 -2.96 -5.48
C PRO A 231 -40.86 -3.12 -5.71
N ALA A 232 -41.22 -3.68 -6.87
CA ALA A 232 -42.62 -3.91 -7.20
C ALA A 232 -43.26 -4.79 -6.12
N PRO A 233 -44.48 -4.45 -5.65
CA PRO A 233 -45.15 -5.25 -4.64
C PRO A 233 -45.28 -6.71 -5.12
N PRO A 234 -45.15 -7.71 -4.21
CA PRO A 234 -45.28 -9.11 -4.58
C PRO A 234 -46.58 -9.32 -5.34
N LYS A 235 -46.50 -9.95 -6.52
CA LYS A 235 -47.67 -10.23 -7.36
C LYS A 235 -48.65 -11.08 -6.55
N GLU A 236 -49.80 -10.52 -6.19
CA GLU A 236 -50.89 -11.28 -5.59
C GLU A 236 -51.38 -12.31 -6.62
N ALA A 237 -50.95 -13.55 -6.44
CA ALA A 237 -51.47 -14.66 -7.24
C ALA A 237 -52.98 -14.75 -7.00
N PRO A 238 -53.80 -14.96 -8.04
CA PRO A 238 -55.24 -15.04 -7.89
C PRO A 238 -55.57 -16.21 -6.94
N LYS A 239 -56.04 -15.88 -5.73
CA LYS A 239 -56.49 -16.84 -4.73
C LYS A 239 -57.69 -17.58 -5.31
N LYS A 240 -57.45 -18.78 -5.86
CA LYS A 240 -58.53 -19.68 -6.24
C LYS A 240 -59.27 -20.03 -4.96
N LEU A 241 -60.52 -19.58 -4.85
CA LEU A 241 -61.39 -19.88 -3.71
C LEU A 241 -61.53 -21.40 -3.58
N ILE A 242 -60.87 -21.96 -2.56
CA ILE A 242 -61.02 -23.36 -2.18
C ILE A 242 -62.36 -23.47 -1.47
N ARG A 243 -63.26 -24.30 -2.01
CA ARG A 243 -64.57 -24.58 -1.40
C ARG A 243 -64.53 -25.93 -0.69
N TYR A 244 -65.17 -26.00 0.47
CA TYR A 244 -65.29 -27.21 1.29
C TYR A 244 -66.75 -27.65 1.42
N ILE A 245 -66.98 -28.96 1.37
CA ILE A 245 -68.24 -29.62 1.76
C ILE A 245 -67.83 -30.80 2.63
N ASP A 246 -68.46 -30.97 3.80
CA ASP A 246 -68.17 -32.04 4.78
C ASP A 246 -66.66 -32.18 5.10
N ASN A 247 -66.01 -31.04 5.36
CA ASN A 247 -64.57 -30.93 5.63
C ASN A 247 -63.65 -31.46 4.50
N GLN A 248 -64.20 -31.71 3.31
CA GLN A 248 -63.46 -32.14 2.13
C GLN A 248 -63.38 -31.02 1.07
N VAL A 249 -62.18 -30.83 0.50
CA VAL A 249 -61.98 -29.87 -0.59
C VAL A 249 -62.72 -30.35 -1.84
N VAL A 250 -63.67 -29.56 -2.32
CA VAL A 250 -64.54 -29.93 -3.46
C VAL A 250 -64.28 -29.15 -4.74
N SER A 251 -63.54 -28.04 -4.72
CA SER A 251 -63.14 -27.41 -6.00
C SER A 251 -61.92 -26.51 -5.91
N THR A 252 -61.05 -26.64 -6.91
CA THR A 252 -60.05 -25.63 -7.29
C THR A 252 -60.29 -25.06 -8.70
N LYS A 253 -61.32 -25.56 -9.43
CA LYS A 253 -61.51 -25.34 -10.89
C LYS A 253 -62.98 -25.30 -11.37
N GLY A 254 -63.93 -24.84 -10.57
CA GLY A 254 -65.24 -24.37 -11.07
C GLY A 254 -66.24 -25.44 -11.56
N GLU A 255 -66.04 -26.72 -11.23
CA GLU A 255 -67.05 -27.76 -11.45
C GLU A 255 -68.29 -27.50 -10.56
N ARG A 256 -69.49 -27.55 -11.17
CA ARG A 256 -70.74 -27.05 -10.57
C ARG A 256 -71.46 -28.05 -9.67
N TYR A 257 -71.15 -29.34 -9.79
CA TYR A 257 -71.81 -30.41 -9.02
C TYR A 257 -70.80 -31.51 -8.68
N LYS A 258 -70.91 -32.07 -7.47
CA LYS A 258 -70.14 -33.25 -7.03
C LYS A 258 -71.13 -34.22 -6.40
N ASP A 259 -71.18 -35.46 -6.90
CA ASP A 259 -72.07 -36.48 -6.34
C ASP A 259 -71.58 -36.89 -4.95
N ILE A 260 -72.39 -36.60 -3.94
CA ILE A 260 -72.12 -36.96 -2.54
C ILE A 260 -72.75 -38.34 -2.30
N ASN A 261 -71.93 -39.39 -2.39
CA ASN A 261 -72.32 -40.71 -1.92
C ASN A 261 -72.39 -40.70 -0.40
N LYS A 262 -73.60 -40.77 0.16
CA LYS A 262 -73.77 -41.03 1.60
C LYS A 262 -73.15 -42.39 1.90
N PRO A 263 -72.25 -42.51 2.89
CA PRO A 263 -71.76 -43.82 3.28
C PRO A 263 -72.97 -44.64 3.75
N GLU A 264 -73.28 -45.72 3.03
CA GLU A 264 -74.32 -46.65 3.46
C GLU A 264 -74.03 -47.04 4.91
N SER A 265 -74.97 -46.72 5.80
CA SER A 265 -74.87 -47.04 7.21
C SER A 265 -74.62 -48.54 7.36
N GLU A 266 -73.65 -48.91 8.18
CA GLU A 266 -73.21 -50.30 8.38
C GLU A 266 -74.37 -51.24 8.77
N GLU A 267 -75.47 -50.70 9.30
CA GLU A 267 -76.74 -51.37 9.59
C GLU A 267 -77.45 -51.92 8.34
N MET A 268 -77.39 -51.22 7.20
CA MET A 268 -77.97 -51.69 5.93
C MET A 268 -77.21 -52.90 5.37
N LYS A 269 -75.91 -52.99 5.63
CA LYS A 269 -75.07 -54.16 5.25
C LYS A 269 -75.37 -55.38 6.13
N LYS A 270 -75.71 -55.17 7.41
CA LYS A 270 -76.06 -56.24 8.37
C LYS A 270 -77.45 -56.84 8.11
N THR A 271 -78.34 -56.11 7.45
CA THR A 271 -79.71 -56.57 7.15
C THR A 271 -79.77 -57.43 5.87
N TYR A 272 -78.65 -57.63 5.18
CA TYR A 272 -78.57 -58.56 4.05
C TYR A 272 -78.58 -60.01 4.55
N ILE A 273 -79.75 -60.48 4.98
CA ILE A 273 -80.00 -61.88 5.29
C ILE A 273 -80.07 -62.60 3.93
N SER A 274 -79.03 -63.37 3.63
CA SER A 274 -79.03 -64.29 2.50
C SER A 274 -80.02 -65.43 2.78
N LEU A 275 -81.27 -65.23 2.37
CA LEU A 275 -82.28 -66.29 2.38
C LEU A 275 -81.82 -67.38 1.42
N LYS A 276 -81.38 -68.53 1.97
CA LYS A 276 -81.09 -69.70 1.13
C LYS A 276 -82.37 -70.15 0.44
N PRO A 277 -82.34 -70.47 -0.86
CA PRO A 277 -83.51 -71.04 -1.55
C PRO A 277 -83.93 -72.34 -0.88
N ALA A 278 -85.23 -72.49 -0.62
CA ALA A 278 -85.80 -73.73 -0.10
C ALA A 278 -85.62 -74.84 -1.13
N ARG A 279 -85.00 -75.95 -0.73
CA ARG A 279 -84.91 -77.16 -1.57
C ARG A 279 -86.32 -77.72 -1.78
N LYS A 280 -86.74 -77.80 -3.04
CA LYS A 280 -87.81 -78.69 -3.50
C LYS A 280 -87.20 -79.72 -4.43
#